data_AF-E3ZP73-F1
#
_entry.id   AF-E3ZP73-F1
#
_cell.length_a   1.000
_cell.length_b   1.000
_cell.length_c   1.000
_cell.angle_alpha   90.00
_cell.angle_beta   90.00
_cell.angle_gamma   90.00
#
_symmetry.space_group_name_H-M   'P 1'
#
loop_
_entity.id
_entity.type
_entity.pdbx_description
1 polymer ?
#
loop_
_entity_poly.entity_id
_entity_poly.type
_entity_poly.pdbx_seq_one_letter_code
_entity_poly.pdbx_strand_id
1 'polypeptide(L)'
;GYWYEDLGIIPVVTLKAKNPVKIQDALYYYITDRADSQSNIQQMDHFLDVVVMLENIETELKKLGIYEESKEQLAYLYIEHLIYRLVLRKAIYISDKKDRKALIKKISTIIEQKFPDWGSYPYQAGGKLTATLKKKALWLYLHHFYFLGDLVWKYPFSIRSKQTGF
;
A
#
# COMPACT_ATOMS: atom_id res chain seq x y z
N GLY A 1 1.12 2.93 -19.84
CA GLY A 1 2.23 2.64 -18.90
C GLY A 1 1.63 2.15 -17.61
N TYR A 2 2.43 1.49 -16.76
CA TYR A 2 2.00 1.10 -15.42
C TYR A 2 2.45 2.15 -14.40
N TRP A 3 1.68 2.36 -13.34
CA TRP A 3 2.15 3.11 -12.18
C TRP A 3 2.85 2.19 -11.18
N TYR A 4 3.59 2.80 -10.24
CA TYR A 4 4.31 2.09 -9.18
C TYR A 4 5.41 1.15 -9.72
N GLU A 5 6.01 1.46 -10.87
CA GLU A 5 7.07 0.66 -11.49
C GLU A 5 8.27 0.43 -10.56
N ASP A 6 8.55 1.41 -9.70
CA ASP A 6 9.55 1.32 -8.64
C ASP A 6 9.27 0.17 -7.66
N LEU A 7 8.01 -0.02 -7.25
CA LEU A 7 7.59 -1.16 -6.43
C LEU A 7 7.86 -2.48 -7.15
N GLY A 8 7.62 -2.56 -8.45
CA GLY A 8 7.80 -3.79 -9.23
C GLY A 8 9.26 -4.15 -9.53
N ILE A 9 10.15 -3.15 -9.58
CA ILE A 9 11.55 -3.30 -10.01
C ILE A 9 12.52 -3.29 -8.83
N ILE A 10 12.40 -2.37 -7.88
CA ILE A 10 13.40 -2.18 -6.82
C ILE A 10 13.60 -3.44 -5.97
N PRO A 11 12.55 -4.17 -5.54
CA PRO A 11 12.72 -5.43 -4.82
C PRO A 11 13.49 -6.47 -5.64
N VAL A 12 13.18 -6.60 -6.93
CA VAL A 12 13.83 -7.55 -7.84
C VAL A 12 15.31 -7.20 -8.05
N VAL A 13 15.62 -5.92 -8.28
CA VAL A 13 17.00 -5.44 -8.41
C VAL A 13 17.77 -5.69 -7.12
N THR A 14 17.17 -5.40 -5.97
CA THR A 14 17.78 -5.62 -4.65
C THR A 14 18.09 -7.10 -4.41
N LEU A 15 17.17 -7.99 -4.78
CA LEU A 15 17.35 -9.44 -4.64
C LEU A 15 18.47 -9.99 -5.53
N LYS A 16 18.66 -9.41 -6.73
CA LYS A 16 19.71 -9.82 -7.68
C LYS A 16 21.05 -9.13 -7.44
N ALA A 17 21.10 -8.12 -6.57
CA ALA A 17 22.31 -7.37 -6.28
C ALA A 17 23.32 -8.25 -5.53
N LYS A 18 24.55 -8.31 -6.03
CA LYS A 18 25.63 -9.08 -5.38
C LYS A 18 26.00 -8.52 -4.00
N ASN A 19 26.03 -7.19 -3.86
CA ASN A 19 26.47 -6.47 -2.66
C ASN A 19 25.54 -5.27 -2.38
N PRO A 20 24.33 -5.47 -1.84
CA PRO A 20 23.47 -4.36 -1.43
C PRO A 20 24.08 -3.63 -0.22
N VAL A 21 24.25 -2.31 -0.32
CA VAL A 21 24.82 -1.47 0.75
C VAL A 21 23.81 -0.39 1.13
N LYS A 22 23.62 -0.19 2.44
CA LYS A 22 22.82 0.91 3.00
C LYS A 22 23.74 2.03 3.47
N ILE A 23 23.67 3.19 2.83
CA ILE A 23 24.39 4.40 3.25
C ILE A 23 23.45 5.21 4.16
N GLN A 24 23.95 5.64 5.33
CA GLN A 24 23.16 6.38 6.33
C GLN A 24 23.51 7.87 6.39
N ASP A 25 24.11 8.40 5.33
CA ASP A 25 24.52 9.80 5.24
C ASP A 25 23.44 10.64 4.54
N ALA A 26 23.28 11.89 4.98
CA ALA A 26 22.40 12.86 4.35
C ALA A 26 23.02 13.36 3.02
N LEU A 27 22.95 12.53 1.98
CA LEU A 27 23.58 12.80 0.69
C LEU A 27 22.75 13.71 -0.22
N TYR A 28 21.43 13.78 0.00
CA TYR A 28 20.50 14.47 -0.89
C TYR A 28 19.40 15.20 -0.12
N TYR A 29 19.04 16.39 -0.59
CA TYR A 29 17.86 17.12 -0.15
C TYR A 29 16.66 16.74 -1.05
N TYR A 30 15.72 15.96 -0.52
CA TYR A 30 14.52 15.54 -1.25
C TYR A 30 13.42 16.60 -1.15
N ILE A 31 12.97 17.11 -2.30
CA ILE A 31 11.80 18.01 -2.38
C ILE A 31 10.56 17.16 -2.61
N THR A 32 9.66 17.10 -1.63
CA THR A 32 8.49 16.19 -1.65
C THR A 32 7.16 16.89 -1.90
N ASP A 33 7.13 18.21 -1.96
CA ASP A 33 5.95 19.08 -1.85
C ASP A 33 5.64 19.87 -3.13
N ARG A 34 6.06 19.37 -4.29
CA ARG A 34 5.71 20.00 -5.58
C ARG A 34 4.23 19.77 -5.90
N ALA A 35 3.50 20.85 -6.19
CA ALA A 35 2.08 20.81 -6.55
C ALA A 35 1.81 19.87 -7.75
N ASP A 36 2.74 19.81 -8.70
CA ASP A 36 2.66 18.99 -9.90
C ASP A 36 3.22 17.57 -9.72
N SER A 37 3.44 17.14 -8.48
CA SER A 37 3.93 15.78 -8.20
C SER A 37 2.92 14.74 -8.69
N GLN A 38 3.39 13.86 -9.57
CA GLN A 38 2.65 12.69 -10.05
C GLN A 38 2.11 11.83 -8.90
N SER A 39 2.78 11.82 -7.74
CA SER A 39 2.36 11.07 -6.54
C SER A 39 1.01 11.53 -5.96
N ASN A 40 0.59 12.75 -6.27
CA ASN A 40 -0.69 13.33 -5.82
C ASN A 40 -1.85 13.11 -6.80
N ILE A 41 -1.57 12.65 -8.02
CA ILE A 41 -2.60 12.41 -9.02
C ILE A 41 -3.45 11.20 -8.58
N GLN A 42 -4.77 11.33 -8.73
CA GLN A 42 -5.72 10.23 -8.55
C GLN A 42 -6.27 9.82 -9.92
N GLN A 43 -5.75 8.72 -10.45
CA GLN A 43 -6.28 8.05 -11.63
C GLN A 43 -6.67 6.64 -11.23
N MET A 44 -7.98 6.39 -11.12
CA MET A 44 -8.51 5.13 -10.60
C MET A 44 -8.09 3.92 -11.43
N ASP A 45 -7.98 4.09 -12.75
CA ASP A 45 -7.57 3.02 -13.66
C ASP A 45 -6.17 2.47 -13.35
N HIS A 46 -5.31 3.31 -12.77
CA HIS A 46 -3.94 2.95 -12.40
C HIS A 46 -3.78 2.45 -10.96
N PHE A 47 -4.83 2.52 -10.13
CA PHE A 47 -4.74 2.11 -8.73
C PHE A 47 -4.39 0.62 -8.56
N LEU A 48 -4.84 -0.21 -9.50
CA LEU A 48 -4.57 -1.65 -9.47
C LEU A 48 -3.27 -2.04 -10.18
N ASP A 49 -2.53 -1.08 -10.74
CA ASP A 49 -1.19 -1.34 -11.26
C ASP A 49 -0.26 -1.85 -10.15
N VAL A 50 -0.50 -1.45 -8.90
CA VAL A 50 0.16 -2.03 -7.70
C VAL A 50 0.13 -3.55 -7.72
N VAL A 51 -1.00 -4.15 -8.11
CA VAL A 51 -1.16 -5.61 -8.15
C VAL A 51 -0.24 -6.20 -9.21
N VAL A 52 -0.21 -5.63 -10.41
CA VAL A 52 0.66 -6.06 -11.50
C VAL A 52 2.13 -5.99 -11.08
N MET A 53 2.52 -4.91 -10.39
CA MET A 53 3.88 -4.75 -9.89
C MET A 53 4.24 -5.79 -8.82
N LEU A 54 3.34 -6.11 -7.91
CA LEU A 54 3.56 -7.13 -6.88
C LEU A 54 3.58 -8.55 -7.48
N GLU A 55 2.78 -8.82 -8.51
CA GLU A 55 2.80 -10.08 -9.27
C GLU A 55 4.11 -10.26 -10.06
N ASN A 56 4.70 -9.15 -10.53
CA ASN A 56 6.03 -9.19 -11.13
C ASN A 56 7.09 -9.65 -10.10
N ILE A 57 7.06 -9.12 -8.88
CA ILE A 57 7.97 -9.55 -7.82
C ILE A 57 7.77 -11.04 -7.52
N GLU A 58 6.53 -11.48 -7.36
CA GLU A 58 6.17 -12.89 -7.14
C GLU A 58 6.73 -13.80 -8.25
N THR A 59 6.59 -13.38 -9.50
CA THR A 59 7.11 -14.10 -10.67
C THR A 59 8.63 -14.22 -10.63
N GLU A 60 9.33 -13.13 -10.30
CA GLU A 60 10.79 -13.13 -10.22
C GLU A 60 11.30 -13.98 -9.04
N LEU A 61 10.63 -13.94 -7.90
CA LEU A 61 10.93 -14.81 -6.76
C LEU A 61 10.81 -16.31 -7.14
N LYS A 62 9.76 -16.68 -7.88
CA LYS A 62 9.57 -18.05 -8.38
C LYS A 62 10.66 -18.45 -9.37
N LYS A 63 11.04 -17.56 -10.30
CA LYS A 63 12.15 -17.81 -11.24
C LYS A 63 13.49 -18.03 -10.54
N LEU A 64 13.71 -17.35 -9.43
CA LEU A 64 14.92 -17.47 -8.61
C LEU A 64 14.87 -18.66 -7.64
N GLY A 65 13.74 -19.36 -7.52
CA GLY A 65 13.58 -20.52 -6.62
C GLY A 65 13.47 -20.17 -5.14
N ILE A 66 13.34 -18.89 -4.77
CA ILE A 66 13.33 -18.40 -3.38
C ILE A 66 11.94 -17.93 -2.91
N TYR A 67 10.90 -18.30 -3.64
CA TYR A 67 9.53 -17.85 -3.37
C TYR A 67 9.05 -18.24 -1.97
N GLU A 68 9.23 -19.50 -1.55
CA GLU A 68 8.76 -19.95 -0.22
C GLU A 68 9.48 -19.23 0.92
N GLU A 69 10.80 -19.03 0.79
CA GLU A 69 11.62 -18.29 1.76
C GLU A 69 11.22 -16.80 1.86
N SER A 70 10.77 -16.23 0.75
CA SER A 70 10.41 -14.81 0.63
C SER A 70 8.91 -14.54 0.77
N LYS A 71 8.10 -15.57 1.06
CA LYS A 71 6.64 -15.49 1.03
C LYS A 71 6.09 -14.51 2.05
N GLU A 72 6.70 -14.45 3.24
CA GLU A 72 6.31 -13.50 4.29
C GLU A 72 6.61 -12.05 3.88
N GLN A 73 7.79 -11.81 3.31
CA GLN A 73 8.21 -10.50 2.81
C GLN A 73 7.31 -10.04 1.66
N LEU A 74 6.94 -10.95 0.75
CA LEU A 74 5.98 -10.67 -0.30
C LEU A 74 4.61 -10.30 0.30
N ALA A 75 4.12 -11.06 1.29
CA ALA A 75 2.87 -10.74 1.97
C ALA A 75 2.90 -9.34 2.60
N TYR A 76 4.01 -8.95 3.24
CA TYR A 76 4.17 -7.58 3.75
C TYR A 76 4.07 -6.52 2.67
N LEU A 77 4.64 -6.75 1.48
CA LEU A 77 4.52 -5.81 0.37
C LEU A 77 3.06 -5.67 -0.10
N TYR A 78 2.33 -6.79 -0.23
CA TYR A 78 0.91 -6.76 -0.54
C TYR A 78 0.10 -6.00 0.53
N ILE A 79 0.32 -6.31 1.80
CA ILE A 79 -0.40 -5.68 2.90
C ILE A 79 -0.10 -4.17 2.93
N GLU A 80 1.16 -3.75 2.89
CA GLU A 80 1.53 -2.34 2.92
C GLU A 80 0.96 -1.58 1.71
N HIS A 81 1.20 -2.06 0.49
CA HIS A 81 0.86 -1.29 -0.70
C HIS A 81 -0.61 -1.41 -1.11
N LEU A 82 -1.19 -2.60 -1.05
CA LEU A 82 -2.56 -2.84 -1.49
C LEU A 82 -3.59 -2.54 -0.39
N ILE A 83 -3.31 -2.91 0.86
CA ILE A 83 -4.26 -2.69 1.97
C ILE A 83 -4.03 -1.31 2.59
N TYR A 84 -2.85 -1.04 3.13
CA TYR A 84 -2.64 0.19 3.89
C TYR A 84 -2.54 1.42 3.00
N ARG A 85 -1.72 1.40 1.95
CA ARG A 85 -1.56 2.59 1.08
C ARG A 85 -2.78 2.78 0.19
N LEU A 86 -3.18 1.76 -0.57
CA LEU A 86 -4.24 1.97 -1.55
C LEU A 86 -5.60 2.18 -0.88
N VAL A 87 -6.01 1.37 0.12
CA VAL A 87 -7.28 1.61 0.81
C VAL A 87 -7.23 2.91 1.61
N LEU A 88 -6.30 3.04 2.57
CA LEU A 88 -6.33 4.11 3.55
C LEU A 88 -5.78 5.47 3.07
N ARG A 89 -5.16 5.54 1.88
CA ARG A 89 -4.68 6.83 1.32
C ARG A 89 -5.26 7.20 -0.04
N LYS A 90 -5.80 6.26 -0.82
CA LYS A 90 -6.36 6.56 -2.15
C LYS A 90 -7.85 6.26 -2.21
N ALA A 91 -8.28 5.05 -1.85
CA ALA A 91 -9.68 4.64 -1.97
C ALA A 91 -10.65 5.48 -1.12
N ILE A 92 -10.22 5.95 0.06
CA ILE A 92 -11.05 6.82 0.92
C ILE A 92 -11.41 8.18 0.30
N TYR A 93 -10.66 8.62 -0.72
CA TYR A 93 -10.89 9.90 -1.39
C TYR A 93 -11.67 9.78 -2.71
N ILE A 94 -11.99 8.55 -3.13
CA ILE A 94 -12.89 8.32 -4.25
C ILE A 94 -14.28 8.86 -3.88
N SER A 95 -14.79 9.77 -4.71
CA SER A 95 -16.04 10.47 -4.47
C SER A 95 -17.25 9.62 -4.85
N ASP A 96 -17.15 8.85 -5.93
CA ASP A 96 -18.20 7.91 -6.32
C ASP A 96 -18.23 6.69 -5.39
N LYS A 97 -19.39 6.44 -4.78
CA LYS A 97 -19.56 5.35 -3.79
C LYS A 97 -19.49 3.97 -4.44
N LYS A 98 -19.99 3.83 -5.67
CA LYS A 98 -20.02 2.56 -6.40
C LYS A 98 -18.60 2.16 -6.79
N ASP A 99 -17.82 3.10 -7.30
CA ASP A 99 -16.44 2.88 -7.71
C ASP A 99 -15.53 2.60 -6.50
N ARG A 100 -15.71 3.36 -5.40
CA ARG A 100 -15.03 3.09 -4.12
C ARG A 100 -15.32 1.67 -3.62
N LYS A 101 -16.59 1.27 -3.62
CA LYS A 101 -17.02 -0.07 -3.20
C LYS A 101 -16.45 -1.16 -4.11
N ALA A 102 -16.49 -0.96 -5.42
CA ALA A 102 -15.96 -1.90 -6.40
C ALA A 102 -14.45 -2.11 -6.21
N LEU A 103 -13.69 -1.02 -6.03
CA LEU A 103 -12.25 -1.08 -5.80
C LEU A 103 -11.92 -1.81 -4.50
N ILE A 104 -12.55 -1.44 -3.38
CA ILE A 104 -12.28 -2.06 -2.07
C ILE A 104 -12.65 -3.54 -2.09
N LYS A 105 -13.77 -3.91 -2.73
CA LYS A 105 -14.14 -5.31 -2.90
C LYS A 105 -13.08 -6.07 -3.71
N LYS A 106 -12.62 -5.51 -4.82
CA LYS A 106 -11.58 -6.13 -5.66
C LYS A 106 -10.28 -6.32 -4.89
N ILE A 107 -9.86 -5.32 -4.09
CA ILE A 107 -8.71 -5.42 -3.19
C ILE A 107 -8.89 -6.55 -2.17
N SER A 108 -10.06 -6.64 -1.51
CA SER A 108 -10.36 -7.70 -0.54
C SER A 108 -10.25 -9.08 -1.17
N THR A 109 -10.84 -9.27 -2.35
CA THR A 109 -10.78 -10.54 -3.06
C THR A 109 -9.34 -10.93 -3.42
N ILE A 110 -8.53 -10.00 -3.91
CA ILE A 110 -7.13 -10.27 -4.25
C ILE A 110 -6.32 -10.69 -3.02
N ILE A 111 -6.46 -9.96 -1.91
CA ILE A 111 -5.69 -10.27 -0.70
C ILE A 111 -6.14 -11.58 -0.07
N GLU A 112 -7.44 -11.87 -0.03
CA GLU A 112 -7.97 -13.14 0.51
C GLU A 112 -7.52 -14.34 -0.33
N GLN A 113 -7.44 -14.19 -1.66
CA GLN A 113 -6.96 -15.24 -2.55
C GLN A 113 -5.46 -15.52 -2.38
N LYS A 114 -4.63 -14.48 -2.24
CA LYS A 114 -3.17 -14.64 -2.12
C LYS A 114 -2.72 -14.96 -0.69
N PHE A 115 -3.36 -14.34 0.29
CA PHE A 115 -2.98 -14.40 1.71
C PHE A 115 -4.25 -14.43 2.58
N PRO A 116 -4.94 -15.58 2.68
CA PRO A 116 -6.23 -15.67 3.41
C PRO A 116 -6.11 -15.21 4.87
N ASP A 117 -4.96 -15.47 5.50
CA ASP A 117 -4.67 -15.07 6.88
C ASP A 117 -3.95 -13.71 6.99
N TRP A 118 -4.06 -12.83 5.99
CA TRP A 118 -3.34 -11.53 5.95
C TRP A 118 -3.55 -10.68 7.21
N GLY A 119 -4.70 -10.81 7.89
CA GLY A 119 -5.00 -10.10 9.14
C GLY A 119 -4.15 -10.54 10.34
N SER A 120 -3.55 -11.73 10.28
CA SER A 120 -2.69 -12.27 11.34
C SER A 120 -1.23 -11.85 11.21
N TYR A 121 -0.81 -11.34 10.05
CA TYR A 121 0.56 -10.90 9.82
C TYR A 121 0.92 -9.79 10.82
N PRO A 122 2.12 -9.83 11.42
CA PRO A 122 2.57 -8.83 12.39
C PRO A 122 3.02 -7.54 11.68
N TYR A 123 2.12 -6.98 10.87
CA TYR A 123 2.34 -5.74 10.19
C TYR A 123 1.86 -4.56 11.05
N GLN A 124 2.78 -3.63 11.33
CA GLN A 124 2.50 -2.45 12.15
C GLN A 124 2.94 -1.17 11.44
N ALA A 125 2.00 -0.49 10.78
CA ALA A 125 2.28 0.81 10.19
C ALA A 125 2.14 1.96 11.20
N GLY A 126 3.24 2.33 11.85
CA GLY A 126 3.34 3.48 12.77
C GLY A 126 3.23 3.11 14.25
N GLY A 127 3.08 4.12 15.11
CA GLY A 127 2.97 3.92 16.57
C GLY A 127 1.74 3.10 16.96
N LYS A 128 1.75 2.49 18.16
CA LYS A 128 0.70 1.56 18.65
C LYS A 128 -0.73 2.09 18.43
N LEU A 129 -0.99 3.33 18.81
CA LEU A 129 -2.32 3.96 18.65
C LEU A 129 -2.71 4.14 17.17
N THR A 130 -1.78 4.59 16.33
CA THR A 130 -2.03 4.75 14.89
C THR A 130 -2.29 3.40 14.22
N ALA A 131 -1.55 2.37 14.60
CA ALA A 131 -1.75 1.02 14.10
C ALA A 131 -3.15 0.49 14.45
N THR A 132 -3.61 0.68 15.69
CA THR A 132 -4.96 0.29 16.12
C THR A 132 -6.06 1.02 15.32
N LEU A 133 -5.91 2.33 15.10
CA LEU A 133 -6.87 3.10 14.30
C LEU A 133 -6.93 2.61 12.85
N LYS A 134 -5.77 2.37 12.22
CA LYS A 134 -5.70 1.82 10.85
C LYS A 134 -6.39 0.46 10.77
N LYS A 135 -6.11 -0.46 11.70
CA LYS A 135 -6.74 -1.79 11.75
C LYS A 135 -8.27 -1.68 11.88
N LYS A 136 -8.77 -0.85 12.79
CA LYS A 136 -10.22 -0.61 12.93
C LYS A 136 -10.83 -0.01 11.67
N ALA A 137 -10.19 0.97 11.05
CA ALA A 137 -10.67 1.59 9.82
C ALA A 137 -10.72 0.61 8.65
N LEU A 138 -9.66 -0.19 8.47
CA LEU A 138 -9.61 -1.25 7.46
C LEU A 138 -10.74 -2.25 7.66
N TRP A 139 -10.95 -2.73 8.90
CA TRP A 139 -12.05 -3.63 9.21
C TRP A 139 -13.40 -3.03 8.79
N LEU A 140 -13.65 -1.76 9.12
CA LEU A 140 -14.88 -1.05 8.72
C LEU A 140 -15.02 -0.94 7.20
N TYR A 141 -13.96 -0.58 6.47
CA TYR A 141 -14.00 -0.46 5.02
C TYR A 141 -14.24 -1.78 4.31
N LEU A 142 -13.60 -2.86 4.77
CA LEU A 142 -13.76 -4.19 4.19
C LEU A 142 -15.15 -4.78 4.48
N HIS A 143 -15.76 -4.41 5.61
CA HIS A 143 -17.14 -4.79 5.96
C HIS A 143 -18.19 -3.77 5.46
N HIS A 144 -17.83 -2.87 4.54
CA HIS A 144 -18.73 -1.91 3.90
C HIS A 144 -19.30 -0.81 4.82
N PHE A 145 -18.76 -0.63 6.02
CA PHE A 145 -19.11 0.45 6.95
C PHE A 145 -18.33 1.75 6.63
N TYR A 146 -18.46 2.26 5.40
CA TYR A 146 -17.62 3.35 4.89
C TYR A 146 -17.71 4.64 5.69
N PHE A 147 -18.90 5.04 6.14
CA PHE A 147 -19.09 6.26 6.93
C PHE A 147 -18.36 6.19 8.28
N LEU A 148 -18.49 5.07 8.99
CA LEU A 148 -17.76 4.83 10.24
C LEU A 148 -16.25 4.76 9.99
N GLY A 149 -15.82 4.12 8.90
CA GLY A 149 -14.41 4.09 8.51
C GLY A 149 -13.87 5.50 8.25
N ASP A 150 -14.64 6.37 7.60
CA ASP A 150 -14.28 7.75 7.33
C ASP A 150 -14.13 8.57 8.63
N LEU A 151 -15.02 8.36 9.61
CA LEU A 151 -14.92 8.94 10.96
C LEU A 151 -13.66 8.48 11.71
N VAL A 152 -13.33 7.19 11.62
CA VAL A 152 -12.16 6.62 12.33
C VAL A 152 -10.85 7.05 11.67
N TRP A 153 -10.81 7.23 10.35
CA TRP A 153 -9.56 7.43 9.62
C TRP A 153 -9.51 8.66 8.73
N LYS A 154 -10.42 8.82 7.76
CA LYS A 154 -10.35 9.89 6.75
C LYS A 154 -10.34 11.28 7.38
N TYR A 155 -11.27 11.56 8.29
CA TYR A 155 -11.35 12.89 8.90
C TYR A 155 -10.16 13.19 9.82
N PRO A 156 -9.79 12.33 10.80
CA PRO A 156 -8.62 12.56 11.64
C PRO A 156 -7.33 12.71 10.83
N PHE A 157 -7.16 11.89 9.79
CA PHE A 157 -6.00 11.96 8.90
C PHE A 157 -5.95 13.28 8.13
N SER A 158 -7.09 13.76 7.60
CA SER A 158 -7.16 15.03 6.88
C SER A 158 -6.84 16.25 7.77
N ILE A 159 -7.25 16.21 9.04
CA ILE A 159 -6.96 17.29 10.01
C ILE A 159 -5.46 17.31 10.32
N ARG A 160 -4.87 16.14 10.59
CA ARG A 160 -3.45 16.01 10.87
C ARG A 160 -2.61 16.48 9.67
N SER A 161 -2.95 16.05 8.46
CA SER A 161 -2.20 16.42 7.25
C SER A 161 -2.18 17.94 7.02
N LYS A 162 -3.30 18.63 7.29
CA LYS A 162 -3.37 20.10 7.27
C LYS A 162 -2.50 20.78 8.33
N GLN A 163 -2.31 20.15 9.50
CA GLN A 163 -1.48 20.70 10.58
C GLN A 163 0.02 20.45 10.36
N THR A 164 0.38 19.31 9.77
CA THR A 164 1.79 18.90 9.61
C THR A 164 2.38 19.22 8.25
N GLY A 165 1.56 19.59 7.25
CA GLY A 165 2.03 19.73 5.87
C GLY A 165 2.34 18.40 5.19
N PHE A 166 1.99 17.27 5.83
CA PHE A 166 2.22 15.88 5.40
C PHE A 166 0.97 15.05 5.65
#